data_AF-A0A964IQM1-F1
#
_entry.id   AF-A0A964IQM1-F1
#
_cell.length_a   1.000
_cell.length_b   1.000
_cell.length_c   1.000
_cell.angle_alpha   90.00
_cell.angle_beta   90.00
_cell.angle_gamma   90.00
#
_symmetry.space_group_name_H-M   'P 1'
#
loop_
_entity.id
_entity.type
_entity.pdbx_description
1 polymer ?
#
loop_
_entity_poly.entity_id
_entity_poly.type
_entity_poly.pdbx_seq_one_letter_code
_entity_poly.pdbx_strand_id
1 'polypeptide(L)'
;MHMSSRYPFAGDDRRSRRGMKAALPWPLLTPLDRAGFDQLRRSSRMRAGGVSILYWGARGMVAAKKNKGTVGVIGLGIMGGAFAKNLAAAGWRVVGYDISAARRRDAQRAGVKIAASALDLAEKVPTILTSLPEPQALMDTVRVLAAAKLPRKAIVEMSTFAISDKKKAKGVLRKAGHAMLDCPVSGTGSQARNRDLVFYASGDSAIIKRLTPMFEAFGRHAYDVGAFGNGSKMKYVANLLVAINNVASAEAMVLGMKAGLPPQLIFDLITPGAGNSRVFELRAPMMVKGKYNDVTMKIDVWDKDMRVIGDYARKIKVKTPMFNASKPIYLKAKKSGFGAQDTAVVCAVLEKMAKFKRGKAR
;
A
#
# COMPACT_ATOMS: atom_id res chain seq x y z
N MET A 1 40.23 -63.83 -16.44
CA MET A 1 38.91 -64.28 -16.96
C MET A 1 38.28 -63.11 -17.70
N HIS A 2 38.64 -62.96 -18.99
CA HIS A 2 37.73 -63.04 -20.17
C HIS A 2 36.75 -61.85 -20.27
N MET A 3 37.10 -60.78 -21.03
CA MET A 3 36.94 -60.56 -22.50
C MET A 3 35.58 -59.89 -22.80
N SER A 4 35.57 -58.60 -23.19
CA SER A 4 35.43 -58.05 -24.57
C SER A 4 34.08 -58.45 -25.23
N SER A 5 33.29 -57.59 -25.90
CA SER A 5 33.63 -56.79 -27.09
C SER A 5 32.38 -56.00 -27.61
N ARG A 6 32.67 -54.81 -28.15
CA ARG A 6 32.09 -53.97 -29.24
C ARG A 6 30.84 -54.41 -30.08
N TYR A 7 30.02 -53.37 -30.40
CA TYR A 7 29.15 -52.99 -31.57
C TYR A 7 29.34 -53.75 -32.92
N PRO A 8 28.53 -53.58 -34.04
CA PRO A 8 27.46 -52.60 -34.41
C PRO A 8 26.26 -53.17 -35.25
N PHE A 9 25.27 -52.35 -35.67
CA PHE A 9 24.84 -52.07 -37.08
C PHE A 9 23.40 -51.53 -37.23
N ALA A 10 23.25 -50.64 -38.21
CA ALA A 10 22.01 -50.04 -38.71
C ALA A 10 21.26 -50.94 -39.70
N GLY A 11 19.95 -50.71 -39.85
CA GLY A 11 19.12 -51.28 -40.91
C GLY A 11 17.79 -50.51 -41.05
N ASP A 12 17.67 -49.79 -42.16
CA ASP A 12 16.46 -49.16 -42.71
C ASP A 12 15.50 -50.24 -43.23
N ASP A 13 14.20 -50.15 -42.95
CA ASP A 13 13.19 -50.68 -43.88
C ASP A 13 11.84 -49.96 -43.78
N ARG A 14 11.29 -49.65 -44.96
CA ARG A 14 10.03 -48.94 -45.18
C ARG A 14 8.88 -49.94 -45.35
N ARG A 15 7.69 -49.45 -45.01
CA ARG A 15 6.33 -49.92 -45.39
C ARG A 15 5.78 -51.10 -44.57
N SER A 16 4.79 -50.79 -43.74
CA SER A 16 3.42 -51.22 -44.06
C SER A 16 2.40 -50.39 -43.27
N ARG A 17 1.32 -50.02 -43.98
CA ARG A 17 0.15 -49.31 -43.46
C ARG A 17 -0.74 -50.31 -42.72
N ARG A 18 -1.27 -49.91 -41.56
CA ARG A 18 -2.72 -49.92 -41.18
C ARG A 18 -2.89 -50.22 -39.69
N GLY A 19 -3.58 -49.31 -39.01
CA GLY A 19 -4.45 -49.66 -37.89
C GLY A 19 -3.93 -49.35 -36.49
N MET A 20 -3.92 -48.08 -36.09
CA MET A 20 -4.20 -47.73 -34.69
C MET A 20 -5.21 -46.60 -34.61
N LYS A 21 -6.22 -46.85 -33.77
CA LYS A 21 -7.44 -46.09 -33.55
C LYS A 21 -7.12 -44.67 -33.06
N ALA A 22 -7.85 -43.71 -33.60
CA ALA A 22 -7.78 -42.30 -33.22
C ALA A 22 -8.14 -42.10 -31.75
N ALA A 23 -7.25 -41.43 -31.02
CA ALA A 23 -7.57 -40.77 -29.76
C ALA A 23 -8.37 -39.50 -30.05
N LEU A 24 -9.43 -39.29 -29.27
CA LEU A 24 -10.34 -38.15 -29.32
C LEU A 24 -9.59 -36.80 -29.15
N PRO A 25 -9.94 -35.75 -29.91
CA PRO A 25 -9.36 -34.42 -29.70
C PRO A 25 -10.03 -33.71 -28.52
N TRP A 26 -9.18 -33.12 -27.67
CA TRP A 26 -9.53 -32.15 -26.63
C TRP A 26 -10.19 -30.91 -27.27
N PRO A 27 -11.33 -30.40 -26.78
CA PRO A 27 -11.97 -29.26 -27.42
C PRO A 27 -11.16 -27.98 -27.22
N LEU A 28 -10.92 -27.30 -28.34
CA LEU A 28 -10.44 -25.92 -28.45
C LEU A 28 -11.36 -25.00 -27.63
N LEU A 29 -10.80 -24.34 -26.62
CA LEU A 29 -11.46 -23.25 -25.91
C LEU A 29 -11.53 -22.03 -26.84
N THR A 30 -12.73 -21.72 -27.33
CA THR A 30 -13.04 -20.44 -27.98
C THR A 30 -12.94 -19.27 -26.98
N PRO A 31 -12.66 -18.03 -27.45
CA PRO A 31 -12.52 -16.88 -26.57
C PRO A 31 -13.84 -16.58 -25.85
N LEU A 32 -13.83 -16.66 -24.52
CA LEU A 32 -14.94 -16.18 -23.70
C LEU A 32 -15.09 -14.67 -23.88
N ASP A 33 -16.26 -14.31 -24.36
CA ASP A 33 -16.75 -12.97 -24.62
C ASP A 33 -16.63 -12.08 -23.35
N ARG A 34 -16.14 -10.84 -23.53
CA ARG A 34 -15.83 -9.88 -22.46
C ARG A 34 -17.07 -9.35 -21.72
N ALA A 35 -18.27 -9.84 -22.03
CA ALA A 35 -19.53 -9.40 -21.45
C ALA A 35 -19.92 -10.09 -20.12
N GLY A 36 -19.30 -11.24 -19.77
CA GLY A 36 -19.70 -12.04 -18.59
C GLY A 36 -19.17 -11.56 -17.24
N PHE A 37 -18.14 -10.70 -17.22
CA PHE A 37 -17.51 -10.25 -15.97
C PHE A 37 -18.03 -8.90 -15.44
N ASP A 38 -18.80 -8.16 -16.24
CA ASP A 38 -19.31 -6.81 -15.87
C ASP A 38 -20.68 -6.86 -15.16
N GLN A 39 -21.33 -8.02 -15.08
CA GLN A 39 -22.65 -8.16 -14.43
C GLN A 39 -22.61 -8.29 -12.89
N LEU A 40 -21.43 -8.43 -12.28
CA LEU A 40 -21.24 -8.45 -10.82
C LEU A 40 -21.07 -7.05 -10.18
N ARG A 41 -21.23 -5.98 -10.97
CA ARG A 41 -21.10 -4.57 -10.51
C ARG A 41 -22.42 -3.83 -10.28
N ARG A 42 -23.55 -4.54 -10.19
CA ARG A 42 -24.85 -3.92 -9.82
C ARG A 42 -25.22 -4.20 -8.37
N SER A 43 -25.10 -3.15 -7.57
CA SER A 43 -25.80 -2.87 -6.31
C SER A 43 -26.25 -4.07 -5.47
N SER A 44 -25.35 -4.60 -4.65
CA SER A 44 -25.71 -5.38 -3.47
C SER A 44 -25.24 -4.63 -2.21
N ARG A 45 -26.21 -4.08 -1.46
CA ARG A 45 -25.98 -3.61 -0.09
C ARG A 45 -25.70 -4.83 0.78
N MET A 46 -24.44 -5.24 0.90
CA MET A 46 -24.06 -6.19 1.95
C MET A 46 -24.04 -5.47 3.29
N ARG A 47 -25.04 -5.74 4.13
CA ARG A 47 -24.99 -5.45 5.56
C ARG A 47 -24.28 -6.61 6.25
N ALA A 48 -23.00 -6.45 6.56
CA ALA A 48 -22.31 -7.27 7.54
C ALA A 48 -22.03 -6.40 8.78
N GLY A 49 -22.75 -6.65 9.88
CA GLY A 49 -22.46 -6.15 11.22
C GLY A 49 -22.15 -4.65 11.35
N GLY A 50 -23.15 -3.78 11.19
CA GLY A 50 -23.06 -2.37 11.62
C GLY A 50 -22.08 -1.46 10.86
N VAL A 51 -21.40 -1.95 9.82
CA VAL A 51 -20.54 -1.14 8.93
C VAL A 51 -21.32 -0.79 7.67
N SER A 52 -21.53 0.49 7.41
CA SER A 52 -22.15 0.96 6.18
C SER A 52 -21.09 1.12 5.09
N ILE A 53 -20.98 0.14 4.18
CA ILE A 53 -20.11 0.26 3.01
C ILE A 53 -20.83 1.12 1.96
N LEU A 54 -20.66 2.45 2.03
CA LEU A 54 -21.13 3.34 0.95
C LEU A 54 -20.12 3.31 -0.20
N TYR A 55 -20.53 2.71 -1.31
CA TYR A 55 -19.86 2.84 -2.60
C TYR A 55 -20.34 4.10 -3.32
N TRP A 56 -19.42 4.99 -3.66
CA TRP A 56 -19.64 6.07 -4.63
C TRP A 56 -18.65 5.90 -5.77
N GLY A 57 -19.17 5.59 -6.95
CA GLY A 57 -18.38 5.44 -8.18
C GLY A 57 -18.08 6.80 -8.79
N ALA A 58 -16.85 6.99 -9.27
CA ALA A 58 -16.42 8.19 -9.97
C ALA A 58 -17.20 8.39 -11.29
N ARG A 59 -17.84 9.54 -11.45
CA ARG A 59 -18.32 10.06 -12.75
C ARG A 59 -17.55 11.33 -13.12
N GLY A 60 -17.35 11.52 -14.42
CA GLY A 60 -16.35 12.38 -15.06
C GLY A 60 -16.30 13.85 -14.66
N MET A 61 -15.08 14.41 -14.73
CA MET A 61 -14.80 15.84 -14.93
C MET A 61 -15.48 16.31 -16.23
N VAL A 62 -16.09 17.49 -16.32
CA VAL A 62 -15.47 18.82 -16.22
C VAL A 62 -16.49 19.82 -15.66
N ALA A 63 -16.08 20.62 -14.67
CA ALA A 63 -16.82 21.82 -14.27
C ALA A 63 -15.82 22.94 -13.92
N ALA A 64 -16.17 24.17 -14.32
CA ALA A 64 -15.37 25.38 -14.23
C ALA A 64 -14.86 25.72 -12.80
N LYS A 65 -13.79 26.53 -12.74
CA LYS A 65 -13.05 26.99 -11.54
C LYS A 65 -13.93 27.63 -10.46
N LYS A 66 -14.70 26.85 -9.72
CA LYS A 66 -15.11 27.18 -8.34
C LYS A 66 -14.08 26.58 -7.39
N ASN A 67 -13.56 27.40 -6.47
CA ASN A 67 -12.59 26.97 -5.47
C ASN A 67 -13.18 25.79 -4.68
N LYS A 68 -12.62 24.58 -4.81
CA LYS A 68 -13.20 23.35 -4.24
C LYS A 68 -13.16 23.28 -2.70
N GLY A 69 -12.54 24.28 -2.08
CA GLY A 69 -12.38 24.41 -0.63
C GLY A 69 -10.94 24.72 -0.27
N THR A 70 -10.66 24.79 1.04
CA THR A 70 -9.32 24.97 1.59
C THR A 70 -8.98 23.83 2.52
N VAL A 71 -7.75 23.31 2.41
CA VAL A 71 -7.23 22.23 3.25
C VAL A 71 -5.78 22.52 3.66
N GLY A 72 -5.46 22.18 4.91
CA GLY A 72 -4.11 22.18 5.44
C GLY A 72 -3.46 20.80 5.38
N VAL A 73 -2.16 20.72 5.14
CA VAL A 73 -1.38 19.47 5.25
C VAL A 73 -0.16 19.70 6.14
N ILE A 74 -0.13 19.02 7.29
CA ILE A 74 1.01 19.03 8.22
C ILE A 74 1.79 17.71 8.05
N GLY A 75 3.07 17.84 7.72
CA GLY A 75 3.95 16.76 7.29
C GLY A 75 3.92 16.60 5.78
N LEU A 76 5.00 16.99 5.12
CA LEU A 76 5.16 17.03 3.65
C LEU A 76 6.21 16.01 3.18
N GLY A 77 6.32 14.88 3.89
CA GLY A 77 7.14 13.74 3.47
C GLY A 77 6.57 13.02 2.24
N ILE A 78 6.97 11.76 2.02
CA ILE A 78 6.55 10.97 0.83
C ILE A 78 5.03 10.97 0.64
N MET A 79 4.27 10.70 1.71
CA MET A 79 2.81 10.62 1.66
C MET A 79 2.16 12.01 1.68
N GLY A 80 2.37 12.79 2.75
CA GLY A 80 1.74 14.11 2.87
C GLY A 80 2.11 15.10 1.76
N GLY A 81 3.33 15.03 1.23
CA GLY A 81 3.73 15.79 0.04
C GLY A 81 2.94 15.39 -1.20
N ALA A 82 2.70 14.10 -1.42
CA ALA A 82 1.84 13.63 -2.52
C ALA A 82 0.38 14.06 -2.34
N PHE A 83 -0.15 14.04 -1.10
CA PHE A 83 -1.51 14.51 -0.82
C PHE A 83 -1.65 15.99 -1.18
N ALA A 84 -0.73 16.83 -0.70
CA ALA A 84 -0.75 18.27 -0.94
C ALA A 84 -0.68 18.60 -2.44
N LYS A 85 0.21 17.93 -3.18
CA LYS A 85 0.38 18.10 -4.63
C LYS A 85 -0.88 17.70 -5.40
N ASN A 86 -1.47 16.56 -5.07
CA ASN A 86 -2.68 16.08 -5.74
C ASN A 86 -3.89 16.97 -5.46
N LEU A 87 -4.06 17.42 -4.22
CA LEU A 87 -5.13 18.35 -3.84
C LEU A 87 -4.99 19.68 -4.59
N ALA A 88 -3.78 20.23 -4.66
CA ALA A 88 -3.50 21.45 -5.42
C ALA A 88 -3.82 21.27 -6.92
N ALA A 89 -3.34 20.18 -7.52
CA ALA A 89 -3.62 19.83 -8.92
C ALA A 89 -5.12 19.55 -9.19
N ALA A 90 -5.89 19.19 -8.17
CA ALA A 90 -7.34 19.00 -8.26
C ALA A 90 -8.15 20.30 -8.04
N GLY A 91 -7.49 21.45 -7.84
CA GLY A 91 -8.10 22.76 -7.71
C GLY A 91 -8.47 23.16 -6.28
N TRP A 92 -7.89 22.51 -5.26
CA TRP A 92 -8.04 22.92 -3.86
C TRP A 92 -7.03 24.01 -3.48
N ARG A 93 -7.42 24.94 -2.60
CA ARG A 93 -6.45 25.82 -1.94
C ARG A 93 -5.74 25.04 -0.83
N VAL A 94 -4.48 24.67 -1.07
CA VAL A 94 -3.67 23.90 -0.10
C VAL A 94 -2.70 24.81 0.65
N VAL A 95 -2.71 24.70 1.99
CA VAL A 95 -1.69 25.29 2.86
C VAL A 95 -0.87 24.16 3.48
N GLY A 96 0.45 24.15 3.30
CA GLY A 96 1.33 23.09 3.75
C GLY A 96 2.33 23.55 4.81
N TYR A 97 2.68 22.65 5.74
CA TYR A 97 3.76 22.86 6.70
C TYR A 97 4.55 21.57 6.94
N ASP A 98 5.88 21.68 7.00
CA ASP A 98 6.80 20.63 7.45
C ASP A 98 8.00 21.32 8.13
N ILE A 99 8.58 20.67 9.13
CA ILE A 99 9.78 21.16 9.82
C ILE A 99 10.99 21.24 8.88
N SER A 100 11.02 20.40 7.83
CA SER A 100 12.08 20.38 6.83
C SER A 100 11.88 21.47 5.79
N ALA A 101 12.83 22.40 5.72
CA ALA A 101 12.87 23.44 4.69
C ALA A 101 12.89 22.86 3.27
N ALA A 102 13.60 21.75 3.04
CA ALA A 102 13.63 21.08 1.75
C ALA A 102 12.23 20.62 1.30
N ARG A 103 11.49 19.94 2.18
CA ARG A 103 10.13 19.46 1.89
C ARG A 103 9.15 20.61 1.63
N ARG A 104 9.28 21.71 2.38
CA ARG A 104 8.50 22.94 2.14
C ARG A 104 8.77 23.51 0.74
N ARG A 105 10.05 23.64 0.35
CA ARG A 105 10.42 24.11 -1.01
C ARG A 105 9.86 23.19 -2.10
N ASP A 106 9.93 21.88 -1.91
CA ASP A 106 9.42 20.90 -2.88
C ASP A 106 7.90 20.95 -3.06
N ALA A 107 7.16 21.21 -1.98
CA ALA A 107 5.72 21.40 -2.03
C ALA A 107 5.35 22.75 -2.66
N GLN A 108 6.11 23.81 -2.35
CA GLN A 108 5.92 25.15 -2.93
C GLN A 108 6.06 25.14 -4.46
N ARG A 109 7.09 24.46 -4.99
CA ARG A 109 7.29 24.28 -6.44
C ARG A 109 6.12 23.56 -7.12
N ALA A 110 5.29 22.86 -6.37
CA ALA A 110 4.12 22.15 -6.85
C ALA A 110 2.80 22.89 -6.57
N GLY A 111 2.84 24.20 -6.31
CA GLY A 111 1.66 25.06 -6.16
C GLY A 111 1.03 25.06 -4.76
N VAL A 112 1.70 24.49 -3.75
CA VAL A 112 1.22 24.51 -2.36
C VAL A 112 1.65 25.80 -1.68
N LYS A 113 0.73 26.51 -1.01
CA LYS A 113 1.10 27.67 -0.18
C LYS A 113 1.76 27.17 1.11
N ILE A 114 2.91 27.71 1.48
CA ILE A 114 3.64 27.26 2.68
C ILE A 114 3.35 28.19 3.86
N ALA A 115 2.96 27.60 4.99
CA ALA A 115 2.79 28.29 6.25
C ALA A 115 4.10 28.39 7.04
N ALA A 116 4.22 29.41 7.90
CA ALA A 116 5.39 29.61 8.75
C ALA A 116 5.47 28.58 9.89
N SER A 117 4.32 28.11 10.39
CA SER A 117 4.20 27.15 11.48
C SER A 117 2.92 26.31 11.35
N ALA A 118 2.78 25.29 12.21
CA ALA A 118 1.53 24.52 12.31
C ALA A 118 0.34 25.39 12.77
N LEU A 119 0.59 26.40 13.62
CA LEU A 119 -0.40 27.37 14.08
C LEU A 119 -0.86 28.27 12.93
N ASP A 120 0.08 28.87 12.21
CA ASP A 120 -0.18 29.73 11.04
C ASP A 120 -0.98 29.00 9.95
N LEU A 121 -0.72 27.69 9.77
CA LEU A 121 -1.53 26.84 8.90
C LEU A 121 -2.97 26.70 9.42
N ALA A 122 -3.12 26.41 10.71
CA ALA A 122 -4.42 26.13 11.33
C ALA A 122 -5.35 27.34 11.33
N GLU A 123 -4.82 28.55 11.45
CA GLU A 123 -5.58 29.80 11.34
C GLU A 123 -6.23 29.94 9.95
N LYS A 124 -5.56 29.46 8.90
CA LYS A 124 -5.95 29.68 7.49
C LYS A 124 -6.92 28.65 6.91
N VAL A 125 -7.14 27.53 7.60
CA VAL A 125 -7.85 26.37 7.05
C VAL A 125 -8.87 25.77 8.04
N PRO A 126 -10.00 25.22 7.56
CA PRO A 126 -10.98 24.54 8.42
C PRO A 126 -10.68 23.04 8.62
N THR A 127 -9.94 22.42 7.70
CA THR A 127 -9.60 20.99 7.71
C THR A 127 -8.09 20.83 7.60
N ILE A 128 -7.50 19.96 8.43
CA ILE A 128 -6.06 19.71 8.50
C ILE A 128 -5.82 18.21 8.34
N LEU A 129 -5.03 17.82 7.35
CA LEU A 129 -4.51 16.47 7.20
C LEU A 129 -3.16 16.37 7.93
N THR A 130 -2.95 15.31 8.71
CA THR A 130 -1.64 15.01 9.30
C THR A 130 -1.06 13.74 8.71
N SER A 131 0.22 13.80 8.32
CA SER A 131 1.00 12.66 7.84
C SER A 131 2.40 12.74 8.46
N LEU A 132 2.53 12.19 9.67
CA LEU A 132 3.68 12.42 10.55
C LEU A 132 4.49 11.13 10.78
N PRO A 133 5.79 11.24 11.06
CA PRO A 133 6.67 10.07 11.17
C PRO A 133 6.42 9.27 12.46
N GLU A 134 6.10 9.95 13.55
CA GLU A 134 6.03 9.38 14.90
C GLU A 134 4.90 9.97 15.76
N PRO A 135 4.45 9.25 16.81
CA PRO A 135 3.38 9.72 17.70
C PRO A 135 3.70 11.02 18.44
N GLN A 136 4.97 11.26 18.79
CA GLN A 136 5.36 12.48 19.49
C GLN A 136 5.12 13.72 18.62
N ALA A 137 5.52 13.69 17.35
CA ALA A 137 5.23 14.77 16.39
C ALA A 137 3.72 15.03 16.24
N LEU A 138 2.88 13.99 16.30
CA LEU A 138 1.42 14.16 16.33
C LEU A 138 0.97 14.87 17.60
N MET A 139 1.47 14.45 18.76
CA MET A 139 1.11 15.06 20.03
C MET A 139 1.54 16.52 20.12
N ASP A 140 2.74 16.87 19.64
CA ASP A 140 3.24 18.24 19.63
C ASP A 140 2.41 19.13 18.71
N THR A 141 2.08 18.64 17.50
CA THR A 141 1.16 19.31 16.59
C THR A 141 -0.20 19.54 17.27
N VAL A 142 -0.77 18.51 17.89
CA VAL A 142 -2.08 18.59 18.56
C VAL A 142 -2.08 19.56 19.74
N ARG A 143 -1.01 19.63 20.52
CA ARG A 143 -0.87 20.60 21.63
C ARG A 143 -0.90 22.04 21.12
N VAL A 144 -0.14 22.32 20.04
CA VAL A 144 -0.15 23.65 19.40
C VAL A 144 -1.56 24.01 18.94
N LEU A 145 -2.26 23.10 18.25
CA LEU A 145 -3.62 23.34 17.78
C LEU A 145 -4.61 23.56 18.93
N ALA A 146 -4.50 22.76 20.00
CA ALA A 146 -5.40 22.86 21.15
C ALA A 146 -5.22 24.16 21.96
N ALA A 147 -4.01 24.72 21.99
CA ALA A 147 -3.72 25.96 22.70
C ALA A 147 -4.18 27.23 21.93
N ALA A 148 -4.41 27.10 20.61
CA ALA A 148 -4.59 28.22 19.70
C ALA A 148 -5.96 28.94 19.78
N LYS A 149 -6.91 28.46 20.59
CA LYS A 149 -8.28 29.02 20.74
C LYS A 149 -8.98 29.29 19.39
N LEU A 150 -8.83 28.37 18.43
CA LEU A 150 -9.38 28.52 17.08
C LEU A 150 -10.84 28.04 17.00
N PRO A 151 -11.61 28.48 15.99
CA PRO A 151 -12.87 27.85 15.63
C PRO A 151 -12.70 26.35 15.37
N ARG A 152 -13.77 25.57 15.56
CA ARG A 152 -13.75 24.10 15.42
C ARG A 152 -13.10 23.66 14.10
N LYS A 153 -11.98 22.95 14.22
CA LYS A 153 -11.26 22.33 13.10
C LYS A 153 -11.61 20.86 12.95
N ALA A 154 -11.50 20.33 11.73
CA ALA A 154 -11.48 18.90 11.46
C ALA A 154 -10.04 18.43 11.18
N ILE A 155 -9.49 17.62 12.07
CA ILE A 155 -8.16 17.01 11.93
C ILE A 155 -8.34 15.59 11.40
N VAL A 156 -7.70 15.28 10.28
CA VAL A 156 -7.73 13.96 9.65
C VAL A 156 -6.36 13.32 9.82
N GLU A 157 -6.27 12.35 10.73
CA GLU A 157 -4.99 11.72 11.06
C GLU A 157 -4.72 10.51 10.18
N MET A 158 -3.78 10.66 9.24
CA MET A 158 -3.53 9.70 8.17
C MET A 158 -2.31 8.80 8.41
N SER A 159 -1.61 8.99 9.53
CA SER A 159 -0.42 8.24 9.88
C SER A 159 -0.75 6.84 10.42
N THR A 160 0.24 5.94 10.39
CA THR A 160 0.12 4.61 11.01
C THR A 160 0.78 4.66 12.38
N PHE A 161 -0.05 4.74 13.42
CA PHE A 161 0.31 4.78 14.85
C PHE A 161 -0.62 3.87 15.66
N ALA A 162 -0.23 3.54 16.89
CA ALA A 162 -1.10 2.80 17.79
C ALA A 162 -2.40 3.57 18.08
N ILE A 163 -3.50 2.82 18.24
CA ILE A 163 -4.83 3.40 18.49
C ILE A 163 -4.84 4.22 19.79
N SER A 164 -4.05 3.82 20.80
CA SER A 164 -3.91 4.55 22.06
C SER A 164 -3.36 5.95 21.86
N ASP A 165 -2.37 6.14 21.00
CA ASP A 165 -1.75 7.44 20.75
C ASP A 165 -2.71 8.36 20.02
N LYS A 166 -3.40 7.82 19.00
CA LYS A 166 -4.47 8.55 18.31
C LYS A 166 -5.63 8.92 19.25
N LYS A 167 -6.00 8.05 20.20
CA LYS A 167 -7.03 8.34 21.21
C LYS A 167 -6.60 9.44 22.18
N LYS A 168 -5.33 9.46 22.61
CA LYS A 168 -4.75 10.55 23.43
C LYS A 168 -4.82 11.88 22.68
N ALA A 169 -4.34 11.91 21.44
CA ALA A 169 -4.43 13.07 20.55
C ALA A 169 -5.87 13.56 20.37
N LYS A 170 -6.81 12.66 20.08
CA LYS A 170 -8.25 12.97 19.98
C LYS A 170 -8.79 13.59 21.27
N GLY A 171 -8.37 13.08 22.43
CA GLY A 171 -8.78 13.59 23.73
C GLY A 171 -8.37 15.05 23.95
N VAL A 172 -7.13 15.40 23.58
CA VAL A 172 -6.62 16.78 23.64
C VAL A 172 -7.38 17.70 22.69
N LEU A 173 -7.55 17.31 21.42
CA LEU A 173 -8.30 18.09 20.42
C LEU A 173 -9.76 18.29 20.82
N ARG A 174 -10.42 17.26 21.37
CA ARG A 174 -11.81 17.33 21.80
C ARG A 174 -12.01 18.36 22.92
N LYS A 175 -11.09 18.41 23.90
CA LYS A 175 -11.14 19.40 25.00
C LYS A 175 -11.03 20.84 24.48
N ALA A 176 -10.32 21.04 23.37
CA ALA A 176 -10.22 22.33 22.68
C ALA A 176 -11.34 22.58 21.63
N GLY A 177 -12.40 21.75 21.61
CA GLY A 177 -13.54 21.92 20.70
C GLY A 177 -13.31 21.44 19.26
N HIS A 178 -12.18 20.82 18.95
CA HIS A 178 -11.85 20.29 17.63
C HIS A 178 -12.32 18.83 17.44
N ALA A 179 -12.48 18.43 16.17
CA ALA A 179 -12.80 17.06 15.80
C ALA A 179 -11.58 16.36 15.21
N MET A 180 -11.38 15.09 15.54
CA MET A 180 -10.35 14.25 14.95
C MET A 180 -10.95 12.99 14.35
N LEU A 181 -10.59 12.72 13.09
CA LEU A 181 -10.84 11.46 12.39
C LEU A 181 -9.58 10.61 12.40
N ASP A 182 -9.76 9.29 12.55
CA ASP A 182 -8.72 8.30 12.30
C ASP A 182 -8.86 7.85 10.84
N CYS A 183 -7.88 8.18 9.99
CA CYS A 183 -8.00 7.98 8.55
C CYS A 183 -6.70 7.47 7.91
N PRO A 184 -6.15 6.33 8.37
CA PRO A 184 -4.96 5.77 7.74
C PRO A 184 -5.22 5.37 6.29
N VAL A 185 -4.13 5.32 5.54
CA VAL A 185 -4.17 5.11 4.08
C VAL A 185 -3.64 3.73 3.71
N SER A 186 -4.32 3.06 2.79
CA SER A 186 -3.80 1.91 2.06
C SER A 186 -3.27 2.36 0.70
N GLY A 187 -2.00 2.05 0.43
CA GLY A 187 -1.27 2.43 -0.78
C GLY A 187 0.17 2.83 -0.50
N THR A 188 1.03 2.69 -1.51
CA THR A 188 2.45 3.08 -1.47
C THR A 188 2.65 4.55 -1.85
N GLY A 189 3.86 5.08 -1.65
CA GLY A 189 4.21 6.43 -2.15
C GLY A 189 4.03 6.58 -3.67
N SER A 190 4.19 5.50 -4.44
CA SER A 190 3.93 5.50 -5.89
C SER A 190 2.43 5.65 -6.18
N GLN A 191 1.60 4.87 -5.47
CA GLN A 191 0.15 4.96 -5.58
C GLN A 191 -0.37 6.33 -5.12
N ALA A 192 0.25 6.92 -4.10
CA ALA A 192 -0.07 8.28 -3.67
C ALA A 192 0.13 9.29 -4.79
N ARG A 193 1.25 9.24 -5.53
CA ARG A 193 1.49 10.13 -6.68
C ARG A 193 0.42 9.98 -7.77
N ASN A 194 -0.08 8.77 -7.97
CA ASN A 194 -1.05 8.45 -9.02
C ASN A 194 -2.51 8.52 -8.55
N ARG A 195 -2.79 9.09 -7.36
CA ARG A 195 -4.15 9.16 -6.76
C ARG A 195 -4.81 7.78 -6.60
N ASP A 196 -4.00 6.74 -6.42
CA ASP A 196 -4.40 5.33 -6.36
C ASP A 196 -4.62 4.83 -4.90
N LEU A 197 -4.90 5.76 -3.98
CA LEU A 197 -5.01 5.49 -2.54
C LEU A 197 -6.42 5.06 -2.13
N VAL A 198 -6.48 4.26 -1.05
CA VAL A 198 -7.73 3.93 -0.36
C VAL A 198 -7.64 4.44 1.08
N PHE A 199 -8.65 5.17 1.53
CA PHE A 199 -8.73 5.72 2.89
C PHE A 199 -9.66 4.89 3.76
N TYR A 200 -9.21 4.53 4.97
CA TYR A 200 -10.05 3.91 5.99
C TYR A 200 -10.44 4.98 7.02
N ALA A 201 -11.41 5.83 6.69
CA ALA A 201 -11.84 6.92 7.55
C ALA A 201 -12.77 6.42 8.66
N SER A 202 -12.54 6.87 9.90
CA SER A 202 -13.36 6.47 11.03
C SER A 202 -13.42 7.56 12.09
N GLY A 203 -14.58 7.69 12.75
CA GLY A 203 -14.89 8.79 13.66
C GLY A 203 -16.30 9.34 13.43
N ASP A 204 -16.38 10.65 13.22
CA ASP A 204 -17.65 11.35 12.98
C ASP A 204 -18.04 11.20 11.50
N SER A 205 -19.06 10.37 11.24
CA SER A 205 -19.55 10.08 9.89
C SER A 205 -20.07 11.31 9.13
N ALA A 206 -20.58 12.33 9.83
CA ALA A 206 -21.02 13.56 9.18
C ALA A 206 -19.82 14.37 8.65
N ILE A 207 -18.72 14.42 9.41
CA ILE A 207 -17.47 15.02 8.94
C ILE A 207 -16.89 14.21 7.79
N ILE A 208 -16.88 12.88 7.88
CA ILE A 208 -16.38 12.01 6.79
C ILE A 208 -17.16 12.27 5.50
N LYS A 209 -18.50 12.25 5.55
CA LYS A 209 -19.38 12.51 4.41
C LYS A 209 -19.12 13.90 3.79
N ARG A 210 -18.94 14.93 4.62
CA ARG A 210 -18.61 16.29 4.14
C ARG A 210 -17.24 16.34 3.45
N LEU A 211 -16.28 15.54 3.91
CA LEU A 211 -14.92 15.48 3.37
C LEU A 211 -14.77 14.51 2.18
N THR A 212 -15.81 13.77 1.79
CA THR A 212 -15.76 12.84 0.65
C THR A 212 -15.22 13.48 -0.64
N PRO A 213 -15.67 14.67 -1.09
CA PRO A 213 -15.13 15.30 -2.30
C PRO A 213 -13.63 15.66 -2.18
N MET A 214 -13.13 15.88 -0.96
CA MET A 214 -11.71 16.10 -0.71
C MET A 214 -10.94 14.79 -0.85
N PHE A 215 -11.43 13.69 -0.28
CA PHE A 215 -10.77 12.39 -0.41
C PHE A 215 -10.69 11.91 -1.87
N GLU A 216 -11.79 12.05 -2.63
CA GLU A 216 -11.87 11.68 -4.05
C GLU A 216 -10.92 12.51 -4.94
N ALA A 217 -10.46 13.68 -4.47
CA ALA A 217 -9.53 14.52 -5.22
C ALA A 217 -8.09 13.97 -5.24
N PHE A 218 -7.71 13.10 -4.30
CA PHE A 218 -6.34 12.58 -4.18
C PHE A 218 -6.22 11.09 -3.85
N GLY A 219 -7.33 10.35 -3.89
CA GLY A 219 -7.35 8.90 -3.82
C GLY A 219 -8.52 8.32 -4.60
N ARG A 220 -8.57 7.00 -4.72
CA ARG A 220 -9.65 6.30 -5.41
C ARG A 220 -10.92 6.24 -4.59
N HIS A 221 -10.80 5.91 -3.31
CA HIS A 221 -11.95 5.64 -2.44
C HIS A 221 -11.67 6.04 -1.00
N ALA A 222 -12.68 6.56 -0.32
CA ALA A 222 -12.73 6.68 1.13
C ALA A 222 -13.87 5.84 1.69
N TYR A 223 -13.54 4.92 2.58
CA TYR A 223 -14.51 4.13 3.32
C TYR A 223 -14.74 4.75 4.70
N ASP A 224 -16.00 4.96 5.07
CA ASP A 224 -16.38 5.18 6.46
C ASP A 224 -16.49 3.82 7.16
N VAL A 225 -15.50 3.52 8.00
CA VAL A 225 -15.44 2.27 8.77
C VAL A 225 -15.97 2.44 10.19
N GLY A 226 -16.75 3.50 10.44
CA GLY A 226 -17.51 3.72 11.66
C GLY A 226 -16.66 4.30 12.79
N ALA A 227 -16.73 3.68 13.98
CA ALA A 227 -16.16 4.25 15.20
C ALA A 227 -14.67 4.60 15.08
N PHE A 228 -14.25 5.68 15.74
CA PHE A 228 -12.85 6.12 15.77
C PHE A 228 -11.91 4.99 16.21
N GLY A 229 -10.84 4.76 15.44
CA GLY A 229 -9.89 3.66 15.64
C GLY A 229 -10.15 2.45 14.75
N ASN A 230 -11.34 2.31 14.16
CA ASN A 230 -11.62 1.25 13.18
C ASN A 230 -10.77 1.42 11.90
N GLY A 231 -10.44 2.66 11.52
CA GLY A 231 -9.50 2.94 10.43
C GLY A 231 -8.16 2.27 10.67
N SER A 232 -7.56 2.54 11.84
CA SER A 232 -6.32 1.89 12.30
C SER A 232 -6.44 0.36 12.37
N LYS A 233 -7.54 -0.19 12.91
CA LYS A 233 -7.74 -1.65 12.94
C LYS A 233 -7.71 -2.26 11.53
N MET A 234 -8.45 -1.66 10.60
CA MET A 234 -8.49 -2.11 9.21
C MET A 234 -7.10 -1.99 8.55
N LYS A 235 -6.39 -0.89 8.82
CA LYS A 235 -5.00 -0.72 8.38
C LYS A 235 -4.09 -1.82 8.89
N TYR A 236 -4.23 -2.26 10.14
CA TYR A 236 -3.41 -3.35 10.68
C TYR A 236 -3.69 -4.68 10.00
N VAL A 237 -4.96 -4.99 9.74
CA VAL A 237 -5.37 -6.18 8.99
C VAL A 237 -4.77 -6.15 7.58
N ALA A 238 -4.91 -5.03 6.87
CA ALA A 238 -4.35 -4.87 5.53
C ALA A 238 -2.82 -4.97 5.51
N ASN A 239 -2.12 -4.28 6.41
CA ASN A 239 -0.67 -4.31 6.45
C ASN A 239 -0.09 -5.64 6.96
N LEU A 240 -0.84 -6.42 7.74
CA LEU A 240 -0.47 -7.79 8.08
C LEU A 240 -0.33 -8.63 6.82
N LEU A 241 -1.29 -8.53 5.89
CA LEU A 241 -1.20 -9.20 4.58
C LEU A 241 -0.08 -8.61 3.72
N VAL A 242 0.19 -7.30 3.78
CA VAL A 242 1.33 -6.72 3.07
C VAL A 242 2.65 -7.33 3.53
N ALA A 243 2.84 -7.50 4.85
CA ALA A 243 4.05 -8.09 5.41
C ALA A 243 4.25 -9.53 4.91
N ILE A 244 3.20 -10.33 5.00
CA ILE A 244 3.19 -11.75 4.62
C ILE A 244 3.41 -11.89 3.11
N ASN A 245 2.58 -11.23 2.30
CA ASN A 245 2.62 -11.38 0.85
C ASN A 245 3.94 -10.91 0.25
N ASN A 246 4.60 -9.90 0.82
CA ASN A 246 5.91 -9.46 0.32
C ASN A 246 7.00 -10.52 0.56
N VAL A 247 7.01 -11.18 1.72
CA VAL A 247 7.94 -12.28 1.98
C VAL A 247 7.57 -13.52 1.16
N ALA A 248 6.29 -13.88 1.07
CA ALA A 248 5.83 -14.98 0.23
C ALA A 248 6.17 -14.76 -1.26
N SER A 249 6.02 -13.53 -1.76
CA SER A 249 6.43 -13.15 -3.12
C SER A 249 7.92 -13.39 -3.33
N ALA A 250 8.74 -12.96 -2.37
CA ALA A 250 10.18 -13.13 -2.44
C ALA A 250 10.61 -14.61 -2.34
N GLU A 251 9.95 -15.40 -1.49
CA GLU A 251 10.18 -16.85 -1.39
C GLU A 251 9.84 -17.55 -2.71
N ALA A 252 8.69 -17.24 -3.32
CA ALA A 252 8.30 -17.78 -4.61
C ALA A 252 9.29 -17.41 -5.73
N MET A 253 9.72 -16.14 -5.78
CA MET A 253 10.73 -15.68 -6.74
C MET A 253 12.05 -16.44 -6.56
N VAL A 254 12.55 -16.58 -5.33
CA VAL A 254 13.81 -17.29 -5.05
C VAL A 254 13.70 -18.78 -5.37
N LEU A 255 12.58 -19.42 -5.03
CA LEU A 255 12.31 -20.83 -5.37
C LEU A 255 12.36 -21.03 -6.89
N GLY A 256 11.59 -20.24 -7.65
CA GLY A 256 11.55 -20.37 -9.10
C GLY A 256 12.90 -20.07 -9.77
N MET A 257 13.60 -19.02 -9.32
CA MET A 257 14.93 -18.70 -9.83
C MET A 257 15.94 -19.82 -9.55
N LYS A 258 15.89 -20.42 -8.36
CA LYS A 258 16.76 -21.55 -7.99
C LYS A 258 16.39 -22.83 -8.71
N ALA A 259 15.13 -22.99 -9.12
CA ALA A 259 14.66 -24.06 -10.00
C ALA A 259 15.04 -23.84 -11.48
N GLY A 260 15.74 -22.75 -11.82
CA GLY A 260 16.23 -22.47 -13.18
C GLY A 260 15.28 -21.64 -14.04
N LEU A 261 14.17 -21.14 -13.48
CA LEU A 261 13.25 -20.28 -14.24
C LEU A 261 13.79 -18.85 -14.34
N PRO A 262 13.68 -18.20 -15.52
CA PRO A 262 13.99 -16.78 -15.65
C PRO A 262 13.08 -15.94 -14.72
N PRO A 263 13.62 -14.92 -14.00
CA PRO A 263 12.82 -14.13 -13.07
C PRO A 263 11.61 -13.46 -13.71
N GLN A 264 11.77 -12.97 -14.95
CA GLN A 264 10.69 -12.33 -15.71
C GLN A 264 9.55 -13.32 -16.01
N LEU A 265 9.89 -14.56 -16.37
CA LEU A 265 8.90 -15.61 -16.62
C LEU A 265 8.07 -15.92 -15.37
N ILE A 266 8.70 -15.96 -14.19
CA ILE A 266 8.00 -16.18 -12.92
C ILE A 266 6.98 -15.06 -12.67
N PHE A 267 7.38 -13.80 -12.88
CA PHE A 267 6.48 -12.67 -12.74
C PHE A 267 5.29 -12.75 -13.70
N ASP A 268 5.57 -12.94 -14.99
CA ASP A 268 4.54 -12.93 -16.04
C ASP A 268 3.51 -14.05 -15.88
N LEU A 269 3.93 -15.23 -15.40
CA LEU A 269 3.03 -16.38 -15.23
C LEU A 269 2.29 -16.41 -13.88
N ILE A 270 2.84 -15.80 -12.82
CA ILE A 270 2.13 -15.70 -11.53
C ILE A 270 1.06 -14.61 -11.56
N THR A 271 1.32 -13.47 -12.20
CA THR A 271 0.41 -12.32 -12.19
C THR A 271 -1.04 -12.63 -12.60
N PRO A 272 -1.33 -13.39 -13.68
CA PRO A 272 -2.70 -13.77 -14.02
C PRO A 272 -3.26 -14.92 -13.17
N GLY A 273 -2.42 -15.64 -12.42
CA GLY A 273 -2.78 -16.84 -11.68
C GLY A 273 -3.35 -16.57 -10.27
N ALA A 274 -3.93 -17.62 -9.67
CA ALA A 274 -4.55 -17.55 -8.34
C ALA A 274 -3.55 -17.26 -7.20
N GLY A 275 -2.26 -17.53 -7.41
CA GLY A 275 -1.19 -17.21 -6.45
C GLY A 275 -0.80 -15.73 -6.40
N ASN A 276 -1.39 -14.89 -7.26
CA ASN A 276 -1.08 -13.48 -7.33
C ASN A 276 -1.53 -12.71 -6.08
N SER A 277 -0.88 -11.58 -5.83
CA SER A 277 -1.39 -10.54 -4.94
C SER A 277 -0.99 -9.16 -5.46
N ARG A 278 -1.71 -8.12 -5.06
CA ARG A 278 -1.32 -6.74 -5.41
C ARG A 278 0.10 -6.39 -4.93
N VAL A 279 0.57 -7.01 -3.86
CA VAL A 279 1.95 -6.84 -3.37
C VAL A 279 2.95 -7.49 -4.31
N PHE A 280 2.65 -8.69 -4.83
CA PHE A 280 3.46 -9.35 -5.85
C PHE A 280 3.60 -8.47 -7.09
N GLU A 281 2.49 -7.97 -7.66
CA GLU A 281 2.52 -7.07 -8.82
C GLU A 281 3.40 -5.84 -8.63
N LEU A 282 3.38 -5.25 -7.43
CA LEU A 282 4.14 -4.03 -7.13
C LEU A 282 5.62 -4.29 -6.84
N ARG A 283 5.96 -5.48 -6.32
CA ARG A 283 7.30 -5.78 -5.76
C ARG A 283 8.12 -6.71 -6.65
N ALA A 284 7.47 -7.67 -7.30
CA ALA A 284 8.13 -8.62 -8.19
C ALA A 284 8.92 -7.93 -9.32
N PRO A 285 8.49 -6.81 -9.94
CA PRO A 285 9.33 -6.12 -10.92
C PRO A 285 10.68 -5.63 -10.37
N MET A 286 10.74 -5.23 -9.09
CA MET A 286 12.00 -4.88 -8.42
C MET A 286 12.84 -6.13 -8.15
N MET A 287 12.18 -7.23 -7.77
CA MET A 287 12.80 -8.53 -7.58
C MET A 287 13.34 -9.10 -8.89
N VAL A 288 12.67 -8.93 -10.03
CA VAL A 288 13.20 -9.32 -11.36
C VAL A 288 14.51 -8.58 -11.63
N LYS A 289 14.52 -7.26 -11.45
CA LYS A 289 15.69 -6.41 -11.70
C LYS A 289 16.82 -6.60 -10.69
N GLY A 290 16.52 -7.11 -9.50
CA GLY A 290 17.47 -7.19 -8.37
C GLY A 290 17.91 -5.82 -7.86
N LYS A 291 17.07 -4.79 -8.07
CA LYS A 291 17.35 -3.38 -7.70
C LYS A 291 16.22 -2.85 -6.84
N TYR A 292 16.56 -2.30 -5.67
CA TYR A 292 15.59 -1.90 -4.64
C TYR A 292 15.72 -0.43 -4.22
N ASN A 293 16.38 0.39 -5.03
CA ASN A 293 16.60 1.82 -4.75
C ASN A 293 15.40 2.69 -5.14
N ASP A 294 14.44 2.17 -5.91
CA ASP A 294 13.18 2.83 -6.25
C ASP A 294 12.19 2.69 -5.08
N VAL A 295 12.46 3.42 -4.00
CA VAL A 295 11.79 3.26 -2.71
C VAL A 295 10.33 3.71 -2.76
N THR A 296 9.40 2.79 -2.45
CA THR A 296 8.00 3.11 -2.16
C THR A 296 7.62 2.85 -0.69
N MET A 297 8.37 1.98 -0.01
CA MET A 297 8.35 1.80 1.45
C MET A 297 9.75 1.38 1.93
N LYS A 298 10.36 2.14 2.85
CA LYS A 298 11.68 1.81 3.42
C LYS A 298 11.57 0.71 4.46
N ILE A 299 12.58 -0.16 4.55
CA ILE A 299 12.71 -1.14 5.64
C ILE A 299 12.64 -0.47 7.02
N ASP A 300 13.32 0.67 7.21
CA ASP A 300 13.34 1.36 8.50
C ASP A 300 11.97 1.88 8.94
N VAL A 301 11.16 2.34 7.97
CA VAL A 301 9.79 2.80 8.24
C VAL A 301 8.86 1.60 8.46
N TRP A 302 9.06 0.52 7.70
CA TRP A 302 8.25 -0.69 7.79
C TRP A 302 8.39 -1.41 9.13
N ASP A 303 9.59 -1.42 9.74
CA ASP A 303 9.82 -2.00 11.06
C ASP A 303 8.88 -1.39 12.12
N LYS A 304 8.64 -0.07 12.06
CA LYS A 304 7.67 0.60 12.94
C LYS A 304 6.26 0.07 12.76
N ASP A 305 5.79 -0.02 11.52
CA ASP A 305 4.44 -0.51 11.21
C ASP A 305 4.27 -1.97 11.65
N MET A 306 5.29 -2.81 11.46
CA MET A 306 5.29 -4.20 11.91
C MET A 306 5.21 -4.32 13.44
N ARG A 307 5.87 -3.43 14.20
CA ARG A 307 5.73 -3.36 15.66
C ARG A 307 4.31 -3.01 16.07
N VAL A 308 3.72 -1.95 15.50
CA VAL A 308 2.34 -1.53 15.80
C VAL A 308 1.34 -2.68 15.59
N ILE A 309 1.45 -3.39 14.46
CA ILE A 309 0.58 -4.54 14.14
C ILE A 309 0.80 -5.69 15.13
N GLY A 310 2.06 -6.05 15.37
CA GLY A 310 2.43 -7.12 16.28
C GLY A 310 1.97 -6.86 17.71
N ASP A 311 2.11 -5.63 18.18
CA ASP A 311 1.72 -5.21 19.54
C ASP A 311 0.21 -5.21 19.69
N TYR A 312 -0.51 -4.74 18.66
CA TYR A 312 -1.96 -4.82 18.62
C TYR A 312 -2.43 -6.28 18.69
N ALA A 313 -1.89 -7.17 17.84
CA ALA A 313 -2.24 -8.59 17.82
C ALA A 313 -2.01 -9.26 19.19
N ARG A 314 -0.87 -8.99 19.84
CA ARG A 314 -0.59 -9.50 21.20
C ARG A 314 -1.59 -8.96 22.22
N LYS A 315 -1.88 -7.66 22.18
CA LYS A 315 -2.84 -7.01 23.09
C LYS A 315 -4.24 -7.62 23.00
N ILE A 316 -4.71 -7.96 21.80
CA ILE A 316 -6.03 -8.57 21.60
C ILE A 316 -5.99 -10.11 21.59
N LYS A 317 -4.84 -10.71 21.96
CA LYS A 317 -4.64 -12.16 22.07
C LYS A 317 -4.90 -12.95 20.79
N VAL A 318 -4.62 -12.37 19.62
CA VAL A 318 -4.73 -13.06 18.32
C VAL A 318 -3.38 -13.64 17.90
N LYS A 319 -3.34 -14.96 17.67
CA LYS A 319 -2.17 -15.64 17.10
C LYS A 319 -2.01 -15.27 15.62
N THR A 320 -0.80 -14.89 15.22
CA THR A 320 -0.49 -14.45 13.86
C THR A 320 0.75 -15.18 13.31
N PRO A 321 0.68 -16.50 13.11
CA PRO A 321 1.85 -17.34 12.80
C PRO A 321 2.61 -16.90 11.55
N MET A 322 1.91 -16.67 10.43
CA MET A 322 2.54 -16.23 9.18
C MET A 322 3.18 -14.84 9.29
N PHE A 323 2.51 -13.91 9.97
CA PHE A 323 3.08 -12.59 10.23
C PHE A 323 4.35 -12.70 11.09
N ASN A 324 4.33 -13.54 12.13
CA ASN A 324 5.50 -13.78 12.98
C ASN A 324 6.64 -14.42 12.20
N ALA A 325 6.37 -15.37 11.31
CA ALA A 325 7.36 -16.00 10.43
C ALA A 325 8.01 -14.99 9.46
N SER A 326 7.30 -13.94 9.05
CA SER A 326 7.86 -12.89 8.19
C SER A 326 8.86 -11.97 8.89
N LYS A 327 8.74 -11.76 10.22
CA LYS A 327 9.53 -10.76 10.97
C LYS A 327 11.05 -10.97 10.89
N PRO A 328 11.60 -12.19 11.06
CA PRO A 328 13.04 -12.40 10.99
C PRO A 328 13.66 -11.97 9.66
N ILE A 329 12.93 -12.08 8.54
CA ILE A 329 13.43 -11.70 7.21
C ILE A 329 13.62 -10.19 7.13
N TYR A 330 12.65 -9.40 7.59
CA TYR A 330 12.77 -7.94 7.66
C TYR A 330 13.86 -7.49 8.65
N LEU A 331 13.97 -8.16 9.80
CA LEU A 331 15.04 -7.87 10.77
C LEU A 331 16.42 -8.16 10.17
N LYS A 332 16.57 -9.25 9.42
CA LYS A 332 17.81 -9.57 8.71
C LYS A 332 18.10 -8.54 7.61
N ALA A 333 17.09 -8.07 6.87
CA ALA A 333 17.25 -7.00 5.89
C ALA A 333 17.81 -5.73 6.55
N LYS A 334 17.20 -5.29 7.65
CA LYS A 334 17.64 -4.11 8.41
C LYS A 334 19.08 -4.27 8.91
N LYS A 335 19.40 -5.40 9.54
CA LYS A 335 20.75 -5.71 10.05
C LYS A 335 21.80 -5.84 8.94
N SER A 336 21.40 -6.07 7.70
CA SER A 336 22.29 -6.18 6.54
C SER A 336 22.51 -4.85 5.81
N GLY A 337 22.12 -3.71 6.42
CA GLY A 337 22.31 -2.37 5.86
C GLY A 337 21.25 -1.93 4.84
N PHE A 338 20.16 -2.68 4.67
CA PHE A 338 19.11 -2.35 3.69
C PHE A 338 18.03 -1.40 4.21
N GLY A 339 18.25 -0.72 5.35
CA GLY A 339 17.26 0.15 6.01
C GLY A 339 16.61 1.18 5.08
N ALA A 340 17.41 1.80 4.22
CA ALA A 340 16.97 2.82 3.27
C ALA A 340 16.37 2.28 1.96
N GLN A 341 16.53 0.98 1.68
CA GLN A 341 16.01 0.36 0.45
C GLN A 341 14.54 -0.02 0.58
N ASP A 342 13.93 -0.30 -0.55
CA ASP A 342 12.56 -0.76 -0.60
C ASP A 342 12.37 -2.12 0.09
N THR A 343 11.22 -2.33 0.74
CA THR A 343 10.82 -3.61 1.32
C THR A 343 10.92 -4.83 0.40
N ALA A 344 10.93 -4.68 -0.94
CA ALA A 344 11.21 -5.78 -1.89
C ALA A 344 12.59 -6.42 -1.69
N VAL A 345 13.53 -5.73 -1.03
CA VAL A 345 14.90 -6.22 -0.73
C VAL A 345 14.94 -7.51 0.10
N VAL A 346 13.82 -7.90 0.72
CA VAL A 346 13.69 -9.22 1.37
C VAL A 346 13.99 -10.37 0.40
N CYS A 347 13.81 -10.19 -0.92
CA CYS A 347 14.27 -11.15 -1.93
C CYS A 347 15.79 -11.34 -1.89
N ALA A 348 16.58 -10.27 -1.85
CA ALA A 348 18.04 -10.38 -1.74
C ALA A 348 18.49 -11.02 -0.41
N VAL A 349 17.72 -10.85 0.67
CA VAL A 349 17.96 -11.56 1.93
C VAL A 349 17.74 -13.07 1.76
N LEU A 350 16.65 -13.47 1.13
CA LEU A 350 16.32 -14.88 0.90
C LEU A 350 17.26 -15.54 -0.11
N GLU A 351 17.75 -14.83 -1.12
CA GLU A 351 18.80 -15.31 -2.02
C GLU A 351 20.07 -15.70 -1.26
N LYS A 352 20.53 -14.81 -0.35
CA LYS A 352 21.67 -15.09 0.50
C LYS A 352 21.43 -16.31 1.40
N MET A 353 20.24 -16.43 1.99
CA MET A 353 19.87 -17.59 2.82
C MET A 353 19.84 -18.90 2.02
N ALA A 354 19.35 -18.85 0.77
CA ALA A 354 19.31 -19.99 -0.13
C ALA A 354 20.66 -20.33 -0.78
N LYS A 355 21.73 -19.58 -0.46
CA LYS A 355 23.04 -19.63 -1.13
C LYS A 355 22.92 -19.51 -2.66
N PHE A 356 21.93 -18.74 -3.12
CA PHE A 356 21.66 -18.52 -4.53
C PHE A 356 22.33 -17.23 -5.00
N LYS A 357 23.06 -17.30 -6.12
CA LYS A 357 23.58 -16.14 -6.83
C LYS A 357 22.89 -16.07 -8.18
N ARG A 358 22.31 -14.91 -8.50
CA ARG A 358 21.73 -14.66 -9.81
C ARG A 358 22.83 -14.78 -10.88
N GLY A 359 22.52 -15.44 -12.00
CA GLY A 359 23.38 -15.38 -13.19
C GLY A 359 23.49 -13.96 -13.71
N LYS A 360 24.56 -13.63 -14.45
CA LYS A 360 24.62 -12.37 -15.20
C LYS A 360 23.42 -12.32 -16.14
N ALA A 361 22.67 -11.22 -16.13
CA ALA A 361 21.63 -10.98 -17.14
C ALA A 361 22.32 -11.08 -18.50
N ARG A 362 21.88 -12.05 -19.31
CA ARG A 362 22.35 -12.20 -20.69
C ARG A 362 21.74 -11.12 -21.56
#